data_AF-A0A3M2KLX0-F1
#
_entry.id   AF-A0A3M2KLX0-F1
#
_cell.length_a   1.000
_cell.length_b   1.000
_cell.length_c   1.000
_cell.angle_alpha   90.00
_cell.angle_beta   90.00
_cell.angle_gamma   90.00
#
_symmetry.space_group_name_H-M   'P 1'
#
loop_
_entity.id
_entity.type
_entity.pdbx_description
1 polymer ?
#
loop_
_entity_poly.entity_id
_entity_poly.type
_entity_poly.pdbx_seq_one_letter_code
_entity_poly.pdbx_strand_id
1 'polypeptide(L)'
;MLCDGEESGTQVNVLEEVQTMALPPEEISRNYRSVYAFVEQLLARRFRARGQSVDPDHPEVVELCQSVIGHPPVVELLCRQPFCPETFAPVVEQAIDAVRRALFPDVCKRRFVSLDVLNGNSSIPAAESPETEHSPAISQEREAPDAAPDWLSQETREYLRTRLLVHYPEMKRLLHRWLRQSGKNPSPAMQQQIEEKLKLFHRFYPEGKIPCTAHLDGLQDLSPEQVVQAYLNVYLGIEATFPPNFLRRNARRRAAILVRFLIDEILQTTPEDVLRRKDKSFFLRHRLQNVYRLFNYSFNRALRNAYPDRIPPWLHSRTNSHYWENPRHRAEAIRWLVEHRLQLSPRELYRRAPNRDDFAACGLSYMFNRYYNSVSWALAEAYPELEPWERGKVPFDFWNEETGARAVRWLVEKKGWSVHELPEKARSGEFNRKTFSEFGLATLFEKKFSRNLYRAVSAAWPGYFQPWEFGRVSSEYWQDAQNVYEASRWIARQEGLAETEVVPAIRQKRLTWKVLQKYSIGSALRRWCRGKLEQIFAPAYLQDYAHFLEEHRLLRRISNLKKSLSLGSLIDFILYGFFYHDTRMAAREHQQRYDRIARRIRRRLVEESP
;
A
#
# COMPACT_ATOMS: atom_id res chain seq x y z
N MET A 1 63.84 -4.07 49.05
CA MET A 1 63.94 -2.77 48.38
C MET A 1 62.57 -2.44 47.82
N LEU A 2 62.11 -1.26 48.22
CA LEU A 2 60.97 -0.43 47.81
C LEU A 2 60.16 -0.83 46.55
N CYS A 3 58.85 -0.91 46.81
CA CYS A 3 57.63 -0.53 46.09
C CYS A 3 57.59 -0.13 44.59
N ASP A 4 56.33 -0.21 44.11
CA ASP A 4 55.67 0.39 42.94
C ASP A 4 55.66 -0.47 41.66
N GLY A 5 54.54 -0.77 40.99
CA GLY A 5 53.14 -0.40 41.18
C GLY A 5 52.25 -0.96 40.03
N GLU A 6 50.96 -1.09 40.33
CA GLU A 6 49.78 -0.94 39.46
C GLU A 6 49.45 -1.95 38.33
N GLU A 7 48.53 -2.84 38.72
CA GLU A 7 47.24 -3.17 38.08
C GLU A 7 46.90 -2.57 36.69
N SER A 8 46.60 -3.45 35.73
CA SER A 8 45.37 -3.33 34.93
C SER A 8 44.92 -4.70 34.43
N GLY A 9 43.69 -5.05 34.82
CA GLY A 9 43.09 -6.36 34.55
C GLY A 9 42.74 -6.56 33.09
N THR A 10 42.92 -7.80 32.63
CA THR A 10 42.10 -8.34 31.54
C THR A 10 41.35 -9.53 32.13
N GLN A 11 40.08 -9.30 32.46
CA GLN A 11 39.13 -10.36 32.78
C GLN A 11 39.02 -11.29 31.57
N VAL A 12 39.75 -12.41 31.61
CA VAL A 12 39.45 -13.57 30.79
C VAL A 12 38.16 -14.14 31.36
N ASN A 13 37.06 -13.84 30.67
CA ASN A 13 35.73 -14.28 31.05
C ASN A 13 35.64 -15.80 30.82
N VAL A 14 35.86 -16.55 31.91
CA VAL A 14 35.60 -17.98 32.05
C VAL A 14 34.08 -18.20 31.99
N LEU A 15 33.49 -18.08 30.81
CA LEU A 15 32.08 -18.36 30.52
C LEU A 15 31.85 -19.00 29.14
N GLU A 16 32.89 -19.58 28.53
CA GLU A 16 32.78 -20.38 27.31
C GLU A 16 33.37 -21.78 27.52
N GLU A 17 32.79 -22.58 28.41
CA GLU A 17 33.09 -24.02 28.46
C GLU A 17 31.95 -24.84 29.09
N VAL A 18 30.71 -24.60 28.63
CA VAL A 18 29.63 -25.59 28.72
C VAL A 18 28.82 -25.57 27.42
N GLN A 19 29.49 -25.79 26.27
CA GLN A 19 28.81 -26.26 25.08
C GLN A 19 28.48 -27.74 25.29
N THR A 20 27.25 -28.00 25.74
CA THR A 20 26.66 -29.33 25.71
C THR A 20 26.60 -29.76 24.24
N MET A 21 27.42 -30.76 23.86
CA MET A 21 27.50 -31.28 22.51
C MET A 21 26.13 -31.81 22.07
N ALA A 22 25.41 -31.03 21.26
CA ALA A 22 24.21 -31.49 20.58
C ALA A 22 24.60 -32.51 19.49
N LEU A 23 23.83 -33.58 19.35
CA LEU A 23 24.07 -34.61 18.33
C LEU A 23 24.03 -34.02 16.90
N PRO A 24 24.76 -34.62 15.95
CA PRO A 24 24.70 -34.19 14.56
C PRO A 24 23.27 -34.38 14.00
N PRO A 25 22.83 -33.52 13.04
CA PRO A 25 21.45 -33.53 12.53
C PRO A 25 20.98 -34.87 11.94
N GLU A 26 21.91 -35.66 11.40
CA GLU A 26 21.64 -36.99 10.86
C GLU A 26 21.27 -38.00 11.97
N GLU A 27 21.92 -37.91 13.13
CA GLU A 27 21.63 -38.74 14.29
C GLU A 27 20.32 -38.32 14.98
N ILE A 28 20.03 -37.01 15.04
CA ILE A 28 18.74 -36.51 15.53
C ILE A 28 17.60 -37.03 14.64
N SER A 29 17.79 -37.01 13.32
CA SER A 29 16.80 -37.53 12.36
C SER A 29 16.60 -39.05 12.49
N ARG A 30 17.68 -39.79 12.78
CA ARG A 30 17.62 -41.24 13.07
C ARG A 30 16.89 -41.50 14.39
N ASN A 31 17.22 -40.76 15.43
CA ASN A 31 16.55 -40.81 16.73
C ASN A 31 15.06 -40.53 16.61
N TYR A 32 14.66 -39.53 15.83
CA TYR A 32 13.25 -39.20 15.59
C TYR A 32 12.47 -40.40 15.03
N ARG A 33 13.02 -41.08 14.01
CA ARG A 33 12.37 -42.27 13.41
C ARG A 33 12.27 -43.42 14.39
N SER A 34 13.33 -43.66 15.17
CA SER A 34 13.36 -44.73 16.17
C SER A 34 12.39 -44.47 17.33
N VAL A 35 12.31 -43.24 17.83
CA VAL A 35 11.34 -42.84 18.86
C VAL A 35 9.91 -42.91 18.32
N TYR A 36 9.68 -42.52 17.06
CA TYR A 36 8.36 -42.63 16.43
C TYR A 36 7.86 -44.08 16.41
N ALA A 37 8.67 -45.01 15.91
CA ALA A 37 8.33 -46.43 15.89
C ALA A 37 8.13 -47.00 17.32
N PHE A 38 8.91 -46.51 18.28
CA PHE A 38 8.79 -46.91 19.68
C PHE A 38 7.48 -46.42 20.33
N VAL A 39 7.09 -45.16 20.08
CA VAL A 39 5.80 -44.59 20.53
C VAL A 39 4.63 -45.36 19.93
N GLU A 40 4.69 -45.66 18.63
CA GLU A 40 3.67 -46.43 17.92
C GLU A 40 3.48 -47.82 18.55
N GLN A 41 4.58 -48.52 18.85
CA GLN A 41 4.53 -49.82 19.54
C GLN A 41 3.93 -49.73 20.95
N LEU A 42 4.29 -48.70 21.73
CA LEU A 42 3.75 -48.48 23.07
C LEU A 42 2.24 -48.19 23.04
N LEU A 43 1.80 -47.36 22.10
CA LEU A 43 0.38 -47.05 21.90
C LEU A 43 -0.38 -48.30 21.45
N ALA A 44 0.12 -49.05 20.48
CA ALA A 44 -0.49 -50.29 20.02
C ALA A 44 -0.63 -51.32 21.15
N ARG A 45 0.39 -51.46 22.02
CA ARG A 45 0.30 -52.30 23.22
C ARG A 45 -0.79 -51.82 24.18
N ARG A 46 -0.89 -50.50 24.43
CA ARG A 46 -1.92 -49.92 25.31
C ARG A 46 -3.33 -50.04 24.74
N PHE A 47 -3.52 -49.95 23.42
CA PHE A 47 -4.81 -50.15 22.77
C PHE A 47 -5.25 -51.62 22.81
N ARG A 48 -4.33 -52.56 22.52
CA ARG A 48 -4.61 -54.01 22.65
C ARG A 48 -5.00 -54.41 24.07
N ALA A 49 -4.33 -53.86 25.09
CA ALA A 49 -4.68 -54.09 26.49
C ALA A 49 -6.09 -53.61 26.87
N ARG A 50 -6.71 -52.75 26.06
CA ARG A 50 -8.09 -52.26 26.23
C ARG A 50 -9.10 -52.91 25.27
N GLY A 51 -8.70 -53.95 24.53
CA GLY A 51 -9.56 -54.63 23.56
C GLY A 51 -9.86 -53.81 22.30
N GLN A 52 -9.09 -52.74 22.04
CA GLN A 52 -9.26 -51.88 20.86
C GLN A 52 -8.18 -52.19 19.82
N SER A 53 -8.58 -52.49 18.58
CA SER A 53 -7.68 -52.52 17.43
C SER A 53 -7.74 -51.14 16.76
N VAL A 54 -6.60 -50.47 16.67
CA VAL A 54 -6.50 -49.16 16.02
C VAL A 54 -5.54 -49.28 14.86
N ASP A 55 -5.96 -48.78 13.69
CA ASP A 55 -5.13 -48.66 12.51
C ASP A 55 -3.97 -47.69 12.78
N PRO A 56 -2.69 -48.10 12.67
CA PRO A 56 -1.53 -47.25 12.91
C PRO A 56 -1.49 -46.02 11.98
N ASP A 57 -2.06 -46.15 10.78
CA ASP A 57 -2.11 -45.07 9.78
C ASP A 57 -3.31 -44.13 9.99
N HIS A 58 -4.11 -44.34 11.05
CA HIS A 58 -5.21 -43.45 11.36
C HIS A 58 -4.71 -42.03 11.69
N PRO A 59 -5.27 -40.96 11.10
CA PRO A 59 -4.75 -39.59 11.25
C PRO A 59 -4.60 -39.12 12.71
N GLU A 60 -5.50 -39.56 13.59
CA GLU A 60 -5.46 -39.22 15.02
C GLU A 60 -4.32 -39.93 15.77
N VAL A 61 -3.93 -41.15 15.35
CA VAL A 61 -2.78 -41.87 15.92
C VAL A 61 -1.49 -41.21 15.48
N VAL A 62 -1.41 -40.82 14.20
CA VAL A 62 -0.27 -40.08 13.64
C VAL A 62 -0.08 -38.73 14.36
N GLU A 63 -1.16 -37.96 14.56
CA GLU A 63 -1.09 -36.70 15.32
C GLU A 63 -0.67 -36.91 16.78
N LEU A 64 -1.14 -37.99 17.41
CA LEU A 64 -0.79 -38.31 18.79
C LEU A 64 0.69 -38.72 18.91
N CYS A 65 1.19 -39.55 17.99
CA CYS A 65 2.61 -39.91 17.91
C CYS A 65 3.50 -38.66 17.73
N GLN A 66 3.15 -37.77 16.80
CA GLN A 66 3.89 -36.54 16.55
C GLN A 66 3.86 -35.59 17.76
N SER A 67 2.72 -35.50 18.44
CA SER A 67 2.55 -34.67 19.64
C SER A 67 3.37 -35.19 20.83
N VAL A 68 3.49 -36.51 20.99
CA VAL A 68 4.35 -37.14 22.02
C VAL A 68 5.82 -36.85 21.75
N ILE A 69 6.25 -36.94 20.51
CA ILE A 69 7.65 -36.67 20.13
C ILE A 69 8.00 -35.19 20.29
N GLY A 70 7.05 -34.30 20.02
CA GLY A 70 7.20 -32.85 20.23
C GLY A 70 7.17 -32.40 21.70
N HIS A 71 6.97 -33.32 22.65
CA HIS A 71 6.96 -32.99 24.08
C HIS A 71 8.37 -32.57 24.55
N PRO A 72 8.56 -31.44 25.27
CA PRO A 72 9.88 -30.84 25.48
C PRO A 72 10.96 -31.77 26.08
N PRO A 73 10.65 -32.59 27.11
CA PRO A 73 11.57 -33.63 27.60
C PRO A 73 12.01 -34.67 26.56
N VAL A 74 11.15 -35.02 25.60
CA VAL A 74 11.47 -35.99 24.53
C VAL A 74 12.38 -35.33 23.49
N VAL A 75 12.11 -34.08 23.13
CA VAL A 75 12.95 -33.28 22.21
C VAL A 75 14.35 -33.06 22.80
N GLU A 76 14.44 -32.79 24.10
CA GLU A 76 15.71 -32.63 24.80
C GLU A 76 16.55 -33.91 24.78
N LEU A 77 15.92 -35.09 24.96
CA LEU A 77 16.59 -36.38 24.82
C LEU A 77 17.02 -36.68 23.39
N LEU A 78 16.18 -36.38 22.40
CA LEU A 78 16.47 -36.57 20.98
C LEU A 78 17.75 -35.84 20.54
N CYS A 79 18.02 -34.67 21.12
CA CYS A 79 19.16 -33.82 20.79
C CYS A 79 20.44 -34.16 21.57
N ARG A 80 20.35 -34.91 22.68
CA ARG A 80 21.47 -35.11 23.62
C ARG A 80 22.12 -36.49 23.57
N GLN A 81 21.38 -37.54 23.20
CA GLN A 81 21.91 -38.91 23.22
C GLN A 81 21.27 -39.80 22.16
N PRO A 82 21.99 -40.80 21.63
CA PRO A 82 21.42 -41.75 20.67
C PRO A 82 20.25 -42.52 21.28
N PHE A 83 19.32 -42.95 20.44
CA PHE A 83 18.11 -43.64 20.88
C PHE A 83 18.44 -44.94 21.64
N CYS A 84 18.02 -44.99 22.90
CA CYS A 84 18.05 -46.18 23.74
C CYS A 84 16.65 -46.43 24.33
N PRO A 85 16.00 -47.58 24.06
CA PRO A 85 14.65 -47.85 24.54
C PRO A 85 14.49 -47.73 26.07
N GLU A 86 15.49 -48.17 26.84
CA GLU A 86 15.44 -48.15 28.30
C GLU A 86 15.45 -46.73 28.87
N THR A 87 16.21 -45.82 28.26
CA THR A 87 16.32 -44.43 28.72
C THR A 87 15.17 -43.57 28.22
N PHE A 88 14.66 -43.85 27.01
CA PHE A 88 13.56 -43.09 26.41
C PHE A 88 12.18 -43.53 26.94
N ALA A 89 12.00 -44.80 27.33
CA ALA A 89 10.74 -45.33 27.85
C ALA A 89 10.06 -44.47 28.93
N PRO A 90 10.70 -44.13 30.08
CA PRO A 90 10.03 -43.40 31.14
C PRO A 90 9.58 -41.99 30.70
N VAL A 91 10.40 -41.32 29.90
CA VAL A 91 10.12 -39.95 29.42
C VAL A 91 9.03 -39.94 28.34
N VAL A 92 9.06 -40.93 27.44
CA VAL A 92 8.03 -41.12 26.42
C VAL A 92 6.69 -41.51 27.05
N GLU A 93 6.66 -42.39 28.05
CA GLU A 93 5.42 -42.74 28.75
C GLU A 93 4.81 -41.54 29.50
N GLN A 94 5.66 -40.74 30.16
CA GLN A 94 5.22 -39.49 30.79
C GLN A 94 4.67 -38.51 29.74
N ALA A 95 5.31 -38.40 28.57
CA ALA A 95 4.86 -37.57 27.47
C ALA A 95 3.51 -38.06 26.89
N ILE A 96 3.31 -39.37 26.74
CA ILE A 96 2.02 -39.96 26.33
C ILE A 96 0.92 -39.56 27.30
N ASP A 97 1.17 -39.67 28.61
CA ASP A 97 0.17 -39.34 29.62
C ASP A 97 -0.11 -37.83 29.68
N ALA A 98 0.91 -36.98 29.49
CA ALA A 98 0.77 -35.53 29.44
C ALA A 98 0.01 -35.06 28.20
N VAL A 99 0.37 -35.57 27.02
CA VAL A 99 -0.30 -35.29 25.75
C VAL A 99 -1.75 -35.76 25.79
N ARG A 100 -2.04 -36.91 26.41
CA ARG A 100 -3.42 -37.37 26.60
C ARG A 100 -4.23 -36.41 27.48
N ARG A 101 -3.65 -35.87 28.56
CA ARG A 101 -4.34 -34.87 29.41
C ARG A 101 -4.58 -33.55 28.68
N ALA A 102 -3.68 -33.15 27.78
CA ALA A 102 -3.75 -31.90 27.04
C ALA A 102 -4.70 -31.97 25.82
N LEU A 103 -4.67 -33.08 25.07
CA LEU A 103 -5.53 -33.28 23.89
C LEU A 103 -6.96 -33.70 24.24
N PHE A 104 -7.20 -34.23 25.44
CA PHE A 104 -8.53 -34.52 25.97
C PHE A 104 -8.83 -33.72 27.24
N PRO A 105 -9.37 -32.48 27.14
CA PRO A 105 -9.76 -31.67 28.30
C PRO A 105 -11.09 -32.16 28.93
N ASP A 106 -11.23 -33.47 29.15
CA ASP A 106 -12.45 -34.09 29.71
C ASP A 106 -12.16 -35.24 30.70
N VAL A 107 -10.92 -35.36 31.19
CA VAL A 107 -10.55 -36.35 32.22
C VAL A 107 -10.91 -35.83 33.63
N CYS A 108 -12.19 -35.55 33.83
CA CYS A 108 -12.85 -35.46 35.12
C CYS A 108 -14.31 -35.94 35.02
N LYS A 109 -14.60 -36.97 34.21
CA LYS A 109 -15.75 -37.83 34.46
C LYS A 109 -15.31 -38.93 35.42
N ARG A 110 -15.74 -38.79 36.68
CA ARG A 110 -15.78 -39.88 37.65
C ARG A 110 -16.30 -41.11 36.92
N ARG A 111 -15.55 -42.22 37.02
CA ARG A 111 -15.87 -43.50 36.40
C ARG A 111 -17.34 -43.82 36.69
N PHE A 112 -18.17 -43.85 35.67
CA PHE A 112 -19.35 -44.72 35.70
C PHE A 112 -18.80 -46.14 35.73
N VAL A 113 -19.24 -46.91 36.71
CA VAL A 113 -19.06 -48.35 36.75
C VAL A 113 -19.62 -48.89 35.44
N SER A 114 -18.81 -49.65 34.70
CA SER A 114 -19.24 -50.29 33.47
C SER A 114 -20.42 -51.20 33.76
N LEU A 115 -21.53 -51.00 33.03
CA LEU A 115 -22.69 -51.90 33.04
C LEU A 115 -22.39 -53.25 32.38
N ASP A 116 -21.16 -53.48 31.89
CA ASP A 116 -20.74 -54.75 31.29
C ASP A 116 -20.18 -55.77 32.32
N VAL A 117 -20.28 -55.49 33.63
CA VAL A 117 -19.98 -56.49 34.69
C VAL A 117 -21.23 -57.29 35.11
N LEU A 118 -22.36 -57.15 34.41
CA LEU A 118 -23.54 -57.99 34.62
C LEU A 118 -24.04 -58.57 33.30
N ASN A 119 -23.27 -59.48 32.72
CA ASN A 119 -23.85 -60.54 31.90
C ASN A 119 -23.09 -61.84 32.16
N GLY A 120 -23.64 -62.63 33.07
CA GLY A 120 -23.15 -63.94 33.45
C GLY A 120 -23.89 -64.48 34.67
N ASN A 121 -25.17 -64.82 34.47
CA ASN A 121 -26.03 -65.61 35.36
C ASN A 121 -26.45 -64.96 36.69
N SER A 122 -27.62 -64.32 36.72
CA SER A 122 -28.66 -64.63 37.71
C SER A 122 -29.96 -63.88 37.39
N SER A 123 -31.04 -64.66 37.28
CA SER A 123 -32.41 -64.26 37.02
C SER A 123 -32.97 -63.33 38.09
N ILE A 124 -33.79 -62.34 37.71
CA ILE A 124 -34.73 -61.66 38.61
C ILE A 124 -36.12 -61.67 37.93
N PRO A 125 -37.21 -62.00 38.64
CA PRO A 125 -38.46 -62.48 38.06
C PRO A 125 -39.37 -61.35 37.58
N ALA A 126 -40.29 -61.73 36.68
CA ALA A 126 -41.47 -60.95 36.36
C ALA A 126 -42.41 -60.87 37.57
N ALA A 127 -42.71 -59.63 37.97
CA ALA A 127 -43.84 -59.16 38.75
C ALA A 127 -43.80 -57.64 38.58
N GLU A 128 -44.85 -56.84 38.47
CA GLU A 128 -46.29 -56.97 38.47
C GLU A 128 -46.75 -55.52 38.14
N SER A 129 -47.87 -55.34 37.46
CA SER A 129 -48.46 -54.00 37.29
C SER A 129 -48.67 -53.35 38.67
N PRO A 130 -48.35 -52.06 38.89
CA PRO A 130 -48.87 -51.38 40.06
C PRO A 130 -50.28 -50.93 39.75
N GLU A 131 -51.22 -51.63 40.38
CA GLU A 131 -52.50 -51.06 40.77
C GLU A 131 -52.30 -49.76 41.56
N THR A 132 -53.25 -48.86 41.34
CA THR A 132 -53.75 -47.83 42.25
C THR A 132 -53.19 -47.86 43.66
N GLU A 133 -52.32 -46.90 43.99
CA GLU A 133 -52.15 -46.45 45.37
C GLU A 133 -52.33 -44.94 45.47
N HIS A 134 -53.52 -44.60 45.97
CA HIS A 134 -53.88 -43.48 46.81
C HIS A 134 -53.06 -42.19 46.71
N SER A 135 -53.74 -41.14 46.21
CA SER A 135 -53.49 -39.75 46.58
C SER A 135 -53.25 -39.62 48.09
N PRO A 136 -52.10 -39.09 48.54
CA PRO A 136 -52.08 -38.37 49.79
C PRO A 136 -52.82 -37.06 49.55
N ALA A 137 -53.70 -36.75 50.50
CA ALA A 137 -54.61 -35.63 50.51
C ALA A 137 -53.98 -34.33 49.98
N ILE A 138 -54.77 -33.64 49.17
CA ILE A 138 -54.68 -32.22 48.87
C ILE A 138 -54.52 -31.48 50.20
N SER A 139 -53.28 -31.27 50.61
CA SER A 139 -52.95 -30.19 51.52
C SER A 139 -52.87 -28.97 50.64
N GLN A 140 -53.80 -28.04 50.86
CA GLN A 140 -53.82 -26.74 50.21
C GLN A 140 -52.44 -26.08 50.35
N GLU A 141 -51.57 -26.24 49.36
CA GLU A 141 -50.37 -25.43 49.22
C GLU A 141 -50.86 -24.04 48.84
N ARG A 142 -50.96 -23.20 49.88
CA ARG A 142 -51.07 -21.75 49.79
C ARG A 142 -50.23 -21.24 48.61
N GLU A 143 -50.85 -20.42 47.77
CA GLU A 143 -50.19 -19.67 46.71
C GLU A 143 -48.82 -19.16 47.20
N ALA A 144 -47.75 -19.74 46.64
CA ALA A 144 -46.39 -19.43 47.02
C ALA A 144 -46.05 -17.99 46.61
N PRO A 145 -45.30 -17.23 47.44
CA PRO A 145 -44.94 -15.87 47.10
C PRO A 145 -44.13 -15.87 45.81
N ASP A 146 -44.48 -14.91 44.98
CA ASP A 146 -44.25 -14.82 43.56
C ASP A 146 -42.78 -14.38 43.26
N ALA A 147 -41.82 -14.85 44.06
CA ALA A 147 -40.49 -14.26 44.20
C ALA A 147 -39.53 -14.66 43.08
N ALA A 148 -39.57 -13.92 41.98
CA ALA A 148 -38.40 -13.77 41.13
C ALA A 148 -37.26 -13.10 41.94
N PRO A 149 -35.99 -13.50 41.76
CA PRO A 149 -34.89 -13.04 42.63
C PRO A 149 -34.75 -11.52 42.73
N ASP A 150 -34.54 -11.01 43.94
CA ASP A 150 -34.44 -9.56 44.22
C ASP A 150 -33.19 -8.90 43.62
N TRP A 151 -32.13 -9.67 43.36
CA TRP A 151 -30.88 -9.17 42.76
C TRP A 151 -30.96 -8.97 41.24
N LEU A 152 -32.02 -9.44 40.57
CA LEU A 152 -32.24 -9.16 39.14
C LEU A 152 -32.74 -7.73 38.95
N SER A 153 -32.34 -7.08 37.86
CA SER A 153 -32.94 -5.79 37.47
C SER A 153 -34.45 -5.92 37.24
N GLN A 154 -35.19 -4.82 37.45
CA GLN A 154 -36.66 -4.78 37.35
C GLN A 154 -37.17 -5.29 35.99
N GLU A 155 -36.53 -4.88 34.90
CA GLU A 155 -36.87 -5.28 33.54
C GLU A 155 -36.67 -6.79 33.32
N THR A 156 -35.53 -7.32 33.76
CA THR A 156 -35.21 -8.75 33.60
C THR A 156 -36.14 -9.62 34.46
N ARG A 157 -36.52 -9.11 35.64
CA ARG A 157 -37.46 -9.74 36.55
C ARG A 157 -38.85 -9.82 35.93
N GLU A 158 -39.31 -8.74 35.30
CA GLU A 158 -40.59 -8.70 34.60
C GLU A 158 -40.63 -9.68 33.43
N TYR A 159 -39.61 -9.68 32.58
CA TYR A 159 -39.49 -10.62 31.47
C TYR A 159 -39.53 -12.10 31.93
N LEU A 160 -38.76 -12.43 32.97
CA LEU A 160 -38.73 -13.78 33.53
C LEU A 160 -40.13 -14.21 34.00
N ARG A 161 -40.85 -13.32 34.70
CA ARG A 161 -42.13 -13.62 35.34
C ARG A 161 -43.28 -13.69 34.34
N THR A 162 -43.39 -12.70 33.46
CA THR A 162 -44.58 -12.47 32.61
C THR A 162 -44.48 -13.11 31.23
N ARG A 163 -43.26 -13.36 30.73
CA ARG A 163 -43.03 -13.92 29.39
C ARG A 163 -42.45 -15.32 29.46
N LEU A 164 -41.30 -15.51 30.11
CA LEU A 164 -40.59 -16.79 30.08
C LEU A 164 -41.30 -17.88 30.90
N LEU A 165 -41.61 -17.62 32.17
CA LEU A 165 -42.21 -18.62 33.06
C LEU A 165 -43.67 -18.95 32.73
N VAL A 166 -44.36 -18.08 31.99
CA VAL A 166 -45.73 -18.34 31.50
C VAL A 166 -45.72 -19.44 30.44
N HIS A 167 -44.72 -19.43 29.55
CA HIS A 167 -44.58 -20.46 28.51
C HIS A 167 -43.97 -21.78 29.03
N TYR A 168 -43.24 -21.75 30.14
CA TYR A 168 -42.56 -22.92 30.70
C TYR A 168 -42.86 -23.11 32.21
N PRO A 169 -44.08 -23.54 32.58
CA PRO A 169 -44.51 -23.64 33.99
C PRO A 169 -43.74 -24.68 34.81
N GLU A 170 -43.19 -25.73 34.18
CA GLU A 170 -42.31 -26.69 34.85
C GLU A 170 -41.00 -26.07 35.33
N MET A 171 -40.50 -25.08 34.56
CA MET A 171 -39.28 -24.33 34.91
C MET A 171 -39.51 -23.47 36.16
N LYS A 172 -40.74 -22.96 36.38
CA LYS A 172 -41.12 -22.24 37.60
C LYS A 172 -40.90 -23.11 38.84
N ARG A 173 -41.36 -24.38 38.81
CA ARG A 173 -41.19 -25.34 39.92
C ARG A 173 -39.72 -25.64 40.21
N LEU A 174 -38.91 -25.83 39.17
CA LEU A 174 -37.47 -26.09 39.29
C LEU A 174 -36.71 -24.88 39.83
N LEU A 175 -37.04 -23.68 39.35
CA LEU A 175 -36.42 -22.43 39.80
C LEU A 175 -36.75 -22.17 41.28
N HIS A 176 -37.99 -22.41 41.69
CA HIS A 176 -38.37 -22.36 43.11
C HIS A 176 -37.62 -23.38 43.95
N ARG A 177 -37.52 -24.64 43.50
CA ARG A 177 -36.75 -25.68 44.21
C ARG A 177 -35.27 -25.30 44.33
N TRP A 178 -34.68 -24.76 43.26
CA TRP A 178 -33.29 -24.29 43.25
C TRP A 178 -33.05 -23.13 44.21
N LEU A 179 -33.94 -22.13 44.22
CA LEU A 179 -33.85 -21.00 45.16
C LEU A 179 -34.02 -21.46 46.62
N ARG A 180 -34.92 -22.43 46.89
CA ARG A 180 -35.19 -22.96 48.24
C ARG A 180 -34.08 -23.88 48.76
N GLN A 181 -33.53 -24.75 47.90
CA GLN A 181 -32.48 -25.70 48.27
C GLN A 181 -31.12 -25.03 48.44
N SER A 182 -30.88 -23.89 47.77
CA SER A 182 -29.54 -23.29 47.75
C SER A 182 -29.18 -22.57 49.05
N GLY A 183 -30.13 -22.09 49.86
CA GLY A 183 -29.94 -21.47 51.20
C GLY A 183 -28.98 -20.26 51.29
N LYS A 184 -28.19 -20.04 50.25
CA LYS A 184 -27.17 -19.02 50.02
C LYS A 184 -27.46 -18.48 48.63
N ASN A 185 -27.57 -17.16 48.52
CA ASN A 185 -27.64 -16.52 47.22
C ASN A 185 -26.42 -16.95 46.37
N PRO A 186 -26.59 -17.15 45.06
CA PRO A 186 -25.48 -17.43 44.15
C PRO A 186 -24.39 -16.35 44.29
N SER A 187 -23.13 -16.69 44.00
CA SER A 187 -22.04 -15.71 44.07
C SER A 187 -22.32 -14.49 43.18
N PRO A 188 -21.82 -13.29 43.52
CA PRO A 188 -22.07 -12.09 42.70
C PRO A 188 -21.70 -12.26 41.22
N ALA A 189 -20.60 -12.98 40.94
CA ALA A 189 -20.20 -13.31 39.57
C ALA A 189 -21.23 -14.21 38.85
N MET A 190 -21.81 -15.18 39.54
CA MET A 190 -22.84 -16.05 38.99
C MET A 190 -24.17 -15.30 38.81
N GLN A 191 -24.52 -14.40 39.73
CA GLN A 191 -25.69 -13.49 39.59
C GLN A 191 -25.57 -12.66 38.32
N GLN A 192 -24.41 -12.02 38.11
CA GLN A 192 -24.14 -11.22 36.92
C GLN A 192 -24.23 -12.08 35.64
N GLN A 193 -23.66 -13.28 35.63
CA GLN A 193 -23.76 -14.19 34.47
C GLN A 193 -25.22 -14.59 34.16
N ILE A 194 -26.03 -14.86 35.19
CA ILE A 194 -27.44 -15.21 35.01
C ILE A 194 -28.21 -14.00 34.47
N GLU A 195 -27.97 -12.81 35.00
CA GLU A 195 -28.61 -11.58 34.54
C GLU A 195 -28.25 -11.25 33.09
N GLU A 196 -26.96 -11.30 32.73
CA GLU A 196 -26.49 -11.12 31.35
C GLU A 196 -27.13 -12.13 30.41
N LYS A 197 -27.22 -13.40 30.83
CA LYS A 197 -27.88 -14.45 30.06
C LYS A 197 -29.37 -14.13 29.88
N LEU A 198 -30.10 -13.78 30.93
CA LEU A 198 -31.52 -13.42 30.83
C LEU A 198 -31.77 -12.18 29.96
N LYS A 199 -30.86 -11.19 29.99
CA LYS A 199 -30.90 -10.04 29.07
C LYS A 199 -30.73 -10.48 27.62
N LEU A 200 -29.83 -11.42 27.32
CA LEU A 200 -29.70 -12.00 25.99
C LEU A 200 -30.97 -12.77 25.58
N PHE A 201 -31.59 -13.53 26.50
CA PHE A 201 -32.87 -14.18 26.24
C PHE A 201 -33.97 -13.15 25.91
N HIS A 202 -34.08 -12.07 26.69
CA HIS A 202 -35.06 -11.03 26.42
C HIS A 202 -34.84 -10.37 25.05
N ARG A 203 -33.57 -10.12 24.69
CA ARG A 203 -33.19 -9.54 23.40
C ARG A 203 -33.59 -10.40 22.20
N PHE A 204 -33.34 -11.71 22.26
CA PHE A 204 -33.58 -12.61 21.12
C PHE A 204 -34.97 -13.26 21.13
N TYR A 205 -35.60 -13.38 22.30
CA TYR A 205 -36.93 -13.96 22.48
C TYR A 205 -37.81 -13.03 23.33
N PRO A 206 -38.19 -11.84 22.82
CA PRO A 206 -38.94 -10.87 23.61
C PRO A 206 -40.29 -11.42 24.11
N GLU A 207 -40.93 -12.30 23.35
CA GLU A 207 -42.18 -12.97 23.71
C GLU A 207 -42.01 -14.17 24.66
N GLY A 208 -40.77 -14.53 25.02
CA GLY A 208 -40.48 -15.67 25.90
C GLY A 208 -40.71 -17.05 25.26
N LYS A 209 -41.12 -17.13 23.99
CA LYS A 209 -41.25 -18.39 23.25
C LYS A 209 -39.91 -18.79 22.64
N ILE A 210 -39.38 -19.94 23.06
CA ILE A 210 -38.14 -20.50 22.52
C ILE A 210 -38.51 -21.56 21.45
N PRO A 211 -38.16 -21.34 20.17
CA PRO A 211 -38.42 -22.33 19.12
C PRO A 211 -37.62 -23.62 19.34
N CYS A 212 -38.31 -24.76 19.23
CA CYS A 212 -37.67 -26.08 19.32
C CYS A 212 -36.92 -26.40 18.01
N THR A 213 -35.63 -26.74 18.10
CA THR A 213 -34.79 -27.08 16.95
C THR A 213 -34.43 -28.57 16.85
N ALA A 214 -34.94 -29.40 17.77
CA ALA A 214 -34.67 -30.84 17.80
C ALA A 214 -35.12 -31.62 16.54
N HIS A 215 -36.08 -31.08 15.79
CA HIS A 215 -36.59 -31.68 14.55
C HIS A 215 -35.73 -31.37 13.32
N LEU A 216 -34.77 -30.44 13.42
CA LEU A 216 -33.94 -30.04 12.30
C LEU A 216 -32.88 -31.11 12.01
N ASP A 217 -32.65 -31.41 10.74
CA ASP A 217 -31.51 -32.23 10.28
C ASP A 217 -30.71 -31.43 9.25
N GLY A 218 -29.39 -31.36 9.46
CA GLY A 218 -28.46 -30.70 8.57
C GLY A 218 -28.34 -31.33 7.18
N LEU A 219 -28.86 -32.54 6.95
CA LEU A 219 -28.97 -33.11 5.60
C LEU A 219 -30.05 -32.43 4.74
N GLN A 220 -31.05 -31.81 5.36
CA GLN A 220 -32.11 -31.07 4.68
C GLN A 220 -31.64 -29.67 4.26
N ASP A 221 -32.35 -29.02 3.33
CA ASP A 221 -32.06 -27.63 2.94
C ASP A 221 -32.74 -26.65 3.90
N LEU A 222 -32.07 -26.42 5.04
CA LEU A 222 -32.49 -25.47 6.08
C LEU A 222 -32.52 -24.01 5.57
N SER A 223 -33.58 -23.28 5.93
CA SER A 223 -33.70 -21.84 5.65
C SER A 223 -32.69 -21.02 6.49
N PRO A 224 -32.34 -19.79 6.07
CA PRO A 224 -31.47 -18.92 6.85
C PRO A 224 -31.96 -18.69 8.29
N GLU A 225 -33.27 -18.55 8.48
CA GLU A 225 -33.90 -18.35 9.79
C GLU A 225 -33.72 -19.59 10.67
N GLN A 226 -33.92 -20.79 10.11
CA GLN A 226 -33.70 -22.06 10.83
C GLN A 226 -32.23 -22.24 11.24
N VAL A 227 -31.30 -21.83 10.37
CA VAL A 227 -29.84 -21.88 10.65
C VAL A 227 -29.47 -20.94 11.80
N VAL A 228 -30.00 -19.71 11.79
CA VAL A 228 -29.80 -18.73 12.87
C VAL A 228 -30.44 -19.23 14.16
N GLN A 229 -31.65 -19.77 14.10
CA GLN A 229 -32.38 -20.29 15.26
C GLN A 229 -31.63 -21.45 15.93
N ALA A 230 -31.14 -22.41 15.15
CA ALA A 230 -30.30 -23.49 15.66
C ALA A 230 -29.03 -22.96 16.34
N TYR A 231 -28.42 -21.92 15.77
CA TYR A 231 -27.26 -21.28 16.39
C TYR A 231 -27.60 -20.53 17.67
N LEU A 232 -28.69 -19.76 17.72
CA LEU A 232 -29.13 -19.04 18.92
C LEU A 232 -29.39 -20.01 20.09
N ASN A 233 -30.02 -21.16 19.82
CA ASN A 233 -30.26 -22.18 20.84
C ASN A 233 -28.96 -22.76 21.40
N VAL A 234 -27.95 -23.00 20.56
CA VAL A 234 -26.62 -23.45 21.00
C VAL A 234 -25.83 -22.33 21.69
N TYR A 235 -25.91 -21.09 21.18
CA TYR A 235 -25.20 -19.93 21.70
C TYR A 235 -25.67 -19.56 23.11
N LEU A 236 -26.99 -19.57 23.34
CA LEU A 236 -27.62 -19.37 24.65
C LEU A 236 -27.50 -20.60 25.57
N GLY A 237 -26.99 -21.73 25.06
CA GLY A 237 -26.84 -22.97 25.81
C GLY A 237 -28.17 -23.60 26.21
N ILE A 238 -29.21 -23.42 25.39
CA ILE A 238 -30.47 -24.19 25.45
C ILE A 238 -30.20 -25.60 24.93
N GLU A 239 -29.48 -25.70 23.81
CA GLU A 239 -29.00 -26.96 23.25
C GLU A 239 -27.48 -27.07 23.43
N ALA A 240 -26.99 -28.28 23.73
CA ALA A 240 -25.56 -28.53 23.93
C ALA A 240 -24.78 -28.58 22.61
N THR A 241 -25.43 -29.02 21.53
CA THR A 241 -24.82 -29.26 20.22
C THR A 241 -25.75 -28.78 19.12
N PHE A 242 -25.17 -28.44 17.96
CA PHE A 242 -25.96 -28.20 16.75
C PHE A 242 -26.77 -29.45 16.35
N PRO A 243 -27.83 -29.27 15.54
CA PRO A 243 -28.56 -30.36 14.93
C PRO A 243 -27.63 -31.40 14.27
N PRO A 244 -28.05 -32.67 14.16
CA PRO A 244 -27.26 -33.68 13.48
C PRO A 244 -26.91 -33.22 12.05
N ASN A 245 -25.70 -33.55 11.59
CA ASN A 245 -25.21 -33.23 10.24
C ASN A 245 -25.23 -31.73 9.85
N PHE A 246 -25.34 -30.80 10.80
CA PHE A 246 -25.58 -29.38 10.53
C PHE A 246 -24.58 -28.71 9.56
N LEU A 247 -23.32 -29.13 9.57
CA LEU A 247 -22.27 -28.62 8.67
C LEU A 247 -21.83 -29.66 7.63
N ARG A 248 -22.68 -30.62 7.24
CA ARG A 248 -22.42 -31.54 6.13
C ARG A 248 -22.84 -30.94 4.79
N ARG A 249 -24.14 -30.72 4.59
CA ARG A 249 -24.68 -30.10 3.36
C ARG A 249 -24.67 -28.58 3.47
N ASN A 250 -24.34 -27.88 2.39
CA ASN A 250 -24.30 -26.41 2.34
C ASN A 250 -23.46 -25.75 3.46
N ALA A 251 -22.45 -26.45 3.95
CA ALA A 251 -21.67 -26.08 5.14
C ALA A 251 -21.08 -24.66 5.06
N ARG A 252 -20.51 -24.30 3.90
CA ARG A 252 -19.94 -22.96 3.67
C ARG A 252 -20.99 -21.87 3.72
N ARG A 253 -22.16 -22.09 3.10
CA ARG A 253 -23.27 -21.13 3.11
C ARG A 253 -23.82 -20.94 4.54
N ARG A 254 -24.02 -22.03 5.28
CA ARG A 254 -24.47 -21.96 6.68
C ARG A 254 -23.44 -21.26 7.54
N ALA A 255 -22.17 -21.64 7.44
CA ALA A 255 -21.09 -20.98 8.15
C ALA A 255 -21.04 -19.47 7.89
N ALA A 256 -21.26 -19.03 6.64
CA ALA A 256 -21.35 -17.60 6.32
C ALA A 256 -22.49 -16.92 7.09
N ILE A 257 -23.69 -17.51 7.09
CA ILE A 257 -24.86 -16.99 7.81
C ILE A 257 -24.56 -16.87 9.31
N LEU A 258 -23.98 -17.91 9.92
CA LEU A 258 -23.66 -17.93 11.35
C LEU A 258 -22.63 -16.86 11.73
N VAL A 259 -21.57 -16.73 10.94
CA VAL A 259 -20.51 -15.75 11.18
C VAL A 259 -21.03 -14.34 10.99
N ARG A 260 -21.87 -14.10 9.98
CA ARG A 260 -22.51 -12.79 9.77
C ARG A 260 -23.43 -12.43 10.93
N PHE A 261 -24.31 -13.34 11.33
CA PHE A 261 -25.19 -13.13 12.46
C PHE A 261 -24.42 -12.85 13.76
N LEU A 262 -23.35 -13.60 14.04
CA LEU A 262 -22.49 -13.34 15.19
C LEU A 262 -21.87 -11.93 15.16
N ILE A 263 -21.31 -11.52 14.02
CA ILE A 263 -20.54 -10.26 13.92
C ILE A 263 -21.47 -9.05 13.82
N ASP A 264 -22.49 -9.12 12.96
CA ASP A 264 -23.39 -8.02 12.64
C ASP A 264 -24.43 -7.84 13.76
N GLU A 265 -25.10 -8.91 14.20
CA GLU A 265 -26.21 -8.82 15.15
C GLU A 265 -25.75 -8.93 16.60
N ILE A 266 -24.96 -9.95 16.94
CA ILE A 266 -24.60 -10.19 18.35
C ILE A 266 -23.52 -9.21 18.81
N LEU A 267 -22.40 -9.14 18.08
CA LEU A 267 -21.22 -8.36 18.47
C LEU A 267 -21.25 -6.91 17.99
N GLN A 268 -22.05 -6.61 16.96
CA GLN A 268 -22.17 -5.29 16.33
C GLN A 268 -20.79 -4.66 16.03
N THR A 269 -19.93 -5.44 15.39
CA THR A 269 -18.54 -5.05 15.11
C THR A 269 -18.16 -5.31 13.65
N THR A 270 -16.95 -4.94 13.25
CA THR A 270 -16.48 -5.16 11.87
C THR A 270 -15.68 -6.47 11.77
N PRO A 271 -15.79 -7.22 10.66
CA PRO A 271 -15.00 -8.44 10.46
C PRO A 271 -13.49 -8.15 10.45
N GLU A 272 -13.07 -6.95 10.04
CA GLU A 272 -11.68 -6.51 10.06
C GLU A 272 -11.16 -6.34 11.51
N ASP A 273 -11.97 -5.80 12.42
CA ASP A 273 -11.62 -5.69 13.85
C ASP A 273 -11.49 -7.07 14.50
N VAL A 274 -12.41 -7.98 14.18
CA VAL A 274 -12.34 -9.37 14.65
C VAL A 274 -11.06 -10.04 14.16
N LEU A 275 -10.73 -9.87 12.88
CA LEU A 275 -9.51 -10.42 12.29
C LEU A 275 -8.23 -9.83 12.92
N ARG A 276 -8.23 -8.53 13.27
CA ARG A 276 -7.10 -7.84 13.91
C ARG A 276 -6.79 -8.37 15.31
N ARG A 277 -7.81 -8.71 16.10
CA ARG A 277 -7.65 -9.21 17.48
C ARG A 277 -6.92 -10.55 17.56
N LYS A 278 -7.01 -11.39 16.52
CA LYS A 278 -6.35 -12.71 16.42
C LYS A 278 -6.57 -13.62 17.63
N ASP A 279 -7.74 -13.51 18.27
CA ASP A 279 -8.07 -14.32 19.42
C ASP A 279 -8.40 -15.76 19.01
N LYS A 280 -7.49 -16.69 19.29
CA LYS A 280 -7.65 -18.12 19.00
C LYS A 280 -8.89 -18.74 19.66
N SER A 281 -9.38 -18.16 20.75
CA SER A 281 -10.54 -18.65 21.50
C SER A 281 -11.88 -18.08 21.00
N PHE A 282 -11.89 -17.10 20.08
CA PHE A 282 -13.11 -16.40 19.68
C PHE A 282 -14.20 -17.35 19.16
N PHE A 283 -13.87 -18.24 18.21
CA PHE A 283 -14.86 -19.20 17.71
C PHE A 283 -15.30 -20.20 18.78
N LEU A 284 -14.45 -20.56 19.74
CA LEU A 284 -14.81 -21.43 20.85
C LEU A 284 -15.79 -20.73 21.81
N ARG A 285 -15.47 -19.51 22.24
CA ARG A 285 -16.30 -18.68 23.14
C ARG A 285 -17.68 -18.40 22.55
N HIS A 286 -17.76 -18.26 21.22
CA HIS A 286 -19.01 -18.04 20.50
C HIS A 286 -19.67 -19.32 19.96
N ARG A 287 -19.27 -20.51 20.45
CA ARG A 287 -19.85 -21.83 20.10
C ARG A 287 -19.80 -22.17 18.60
N LEU A 288 -18.87 -21.59 17.85
CA LEU A 288 -18.65 -21.81 16.41
C LEU A 288 -17.36 -22.59 16.12
N GLN A 289 -16.86 -23.39 17.07
CA GLN A 289 -15.63 -24.18 16.89
C GLN A 289 -15.69 -25.12 15.67
N ASN A 290 -16.86 -25.73 15.40
CA ASN A 290 -17.03 -26.59 14.22
C ASN A 290 -16.93 -25.81 12.90
N VAL A 291 -17.39 -24.56 12.87
CA VAL A 291 -17.18 -23.67 11.72
C VAL A 291 -15.71 -23.33 11.57
N TYR A 292 -15.01 -23.06 12.67
CA TYR A 292 -13.57 -22.76 12.62
C TYR A 292 -12.76 -23.95 12.09
N ARG A 293 -13.12 -25.17 12.50
CA ARG A 293 -12.54 -26.42 11.99
C ARG A 293 -12.82 -26.63 10.50
N LEU A 294 -14.03 -26.31 10.00
CA LEU A 294 -14.37 -26.38 8.57
C LEU A 294 -13.40 -25.57 7.69
N PHE A 295 -12.84 -24.49 8.23
CA PHE A 295 -11.88 -23.63 7.54
C PHE A 295 -10.42 -23.87 7.97
N ASN A 296 -10.12 -25.07 8.47
CA ASN A 296 -8.78 -25.49 8.91
C ASN A 296 -8.17 -24.51 9.91
N TYR A 297 -8.97 -24.04 10.88
CA TYR A 297 -8.54 -23.10 11.91
C TYR A 297 -7.92 -21.81 11.35
N SER A 298 -8.44 -21.33 10.20
CA SER A 298 -8.05 -20.05 9.62
C SER A 298 -9.13 -18.99 9.83
N PHE A 299 -8.82 -17.97 10.63
CA PHE A 299 -9.70 -16.83 10.87
C PHE A 299 -10.09 -16.14 9.57
N ASN A 300 -9.09 -15.85 8.73
CA ASN A 300 -9.30 -15.20 7.45
C ASN A 300 -10.24 -16.03 6.57
N ARG A 301 -10.05 -17.35 6.44
CA ARG A 301 -10.89 -18.17 5.57
C ARG A 301 -12.35 -18.20 6.04
N ALA A 302 -12.57 -18.30 7.36
CA ALA A 302 -13.91 -18.27 7.93
C ALA A 302 -14.59 -16.91 7.71
N LEU A 303 -13.88 -15.80 7.95
CA LEU A 303 -14.41 -14.45 7.77
C LEU A 303 -14.60 -14.09 6.28
N ARG A 304 -13.65 -14.45 5.42
CA ARG A 304 -13.74 -14.25 3.95
C ARG A 304 -14.93 -15.01 3.35
N ASN A 305 -15.21 -16.21 3.85
CA ASN A 305 -16.40 -16.94 3.41
C ASN A 305 -17.71 -16.20 3.76
N ALA A 306 -17.72 -15.44 4.86
CA ALA A 306 -18.86 -14.61 5.26
C ALA A 306 -18.88 -13.24 4.57
N TYR A 307 -17.70 -12.64 4.33
CA TYR A 307 -17.51 -11.28 3.80
C TYR A 307 -16.42 -11.27 2.71
N PRO A 308 -16.69 -11.83 1.52
CA PRO A 308 -15.70 -11.96 0.47
C PRO A 308 -15.18 -10.61 -0.04
N ASP A 309 -16.04 -9.59 -0.07
CA ASP A 309 -15.72 -8.26 -0.60
C ASP A 309 -14.93 -7.39 0.41
N ARG A 310 -14.90 -7.79 1.68
CA ARG A 310 -14.26 -7.02 2.76
C ARG A 310 -12.95 -7.63 3.25
N ILE A 311 -12.84 -8.96 3.22
CA ILE A 311 -11.69 -9.68 3.79
C ILE A 311 -10.85 -10.29 2.66
N PRO A 312 -9.69 -9.69 2.35
CA PRO A 312 -8.83 -10.20 1.29
C PRO A 312 -8.23 -11.56 1.66
N PRO A 313 -7.96 -12.44 0.68
CA PRO A 313 -7.46 -13.80 0.92
C PRO A 313 -6.08 -13.87 1.57
N TRP A 314 -5.26 -12.84 1.39
CA TRP A 314 -3.89 -12.76 1.91
C TRP A 314 -3.79 -12.17 3.31
N LEU A 315 -4.85 -11.53 3.81
CA LEU A 315 -4.78 -10.77 5.05
C LEU A 315 -4.65 -11.71 6.26
N HIS A 316 -3.48 -11.71 6.91
CA HIS A 316 -3.17 -12.58 8.05
C HIS A 316 -3.38 -14.08 7.78
N SER A 317 -3.20 -14.52 6.53
CA SER A 317 -3.42 -15.90 6.10
C SER A 317 -2.43 -16.32 5.03
N ARG A 318 -2.15 -17.63 4.95
CA ARG A 318 -1.41 -18.21 3.84
C ARG A 318 -2.37 -18.49 2.68
N THR A 319 -2.11 -17.85 1.54
CA THR A 319 -2.79 -18.13 0.28
C THR A 319 -2.29 -19.46 -0.31
N ASN A 320 -3.02 -20.00 -1.28
CA ASN A 320 -2.61 -21.23 -1.99
C ASN A 320 -1.30 -21.00 -2.76
N SER A 321 -0.50 -22.06 -2.95
CA SER A 321 0.84 -21.98 -3.56
C SER A 321 0.88 -21.23 -4.90
N HIS A 322 -0.13 -21.43 -5.76
CA HIS A 322 -0.21 -20.82 -7.10
C HIS A 322 -1.00 -19.50 -7.14
N TYR A 323 -1.52 -19.02 -6.00
CA TYR A 323 -2.39 -17.85 -5.97
C TYR A 323 -1.70 -16.60 -6.55
N TRP A 324 -0.42 -16.42 -6.22
CA TRP A 324 0.38 -15.26 -6.62
C TRP A 324 1.00 -15.37 -8.00
N GLU A 325 0.90 -16.52 -8.67
CA GLU A 325 1.42 -16.68 -10.04
C GLU A 325 0.64 -15.79 -11.01
N ASN A 326 -0.66 -15.60 -10.75
CA ASN A 326 -1.52 -14.71 -11.53
C ASN A 326 -1.18 -13.22 -11.23
N PRO A 327 -0.70 -12.45 -12.23
CA PRO A 327 -0.40 -11.03 -12.06
C PRO A 327 -1.61 -10.19 -11.61
N ARG A 328 -2.83 -10.59 -11.99
CA ARG A 328 -4.05 -9.87 -11.59
C ARG A 328 -4.24 -9.86 -10.09
N HIS A 329 -4.01 -10.99 -9.42
CA HIS A 329 -4.12 -11.07 -7.96
C HIS A 329 -3.05 -10.26 -7.25
N ARG A 330 -1.83 -10.18 -7.81
CA ARG A 330 -0.77 -9.36 -7.23
C ARG A 330 -1.09 -7.88 -7.37
N ALA A 331 -1.50 -7.44 -8.56
CA ALA A 331 -1.94 -6.07 -8.82
C ALA A 331 -3.11 -5.66 -7.91
N GLU A 332 -4.12 -6.52 -7.74
CA GLU A 332 -5.24 -6.29 -6.83
C GLU A 332 -4.77 -6.13 -5.37
N ALA A 333 -3.86 -6.98 -4.90
CA ALA A 333 -3.32 -6.87 -3.55
C ALA A 333 -2.54 -5.57 -3.32
N ILE A 334 -1.81 -5.11 -4.33
CA ILE A 334 -1.06 -3.85 -4.27
C ILE A 334 -2.02 -2.65 -4.30
N ARG A 335 -3.07 -2.68 -5.13
CA ARG A 335 -4.12 -1.65 -5.14
C ARG A 335 -4.84 -1.58 -3.81
N TRP A 336 -5.23 -2.73 -3.25
CA TRP A 336 -5.84 -2.80 -1.92
C TRP A 336 -4.92 -2.21 -0.84
N LEU A 337 -3.61 -2.51 -0.88
CA LEU A 337 -2.64 -1.93 0.06
C LEU A 337 -2.59 -0.40 -0.06
N VAL A 338 -2.47 0.12 -1.28
CA VAL A 338 -2.32 1.56 -1.53
C VAL A 338 -3.62 2.31 -1.23
N GLU A 339 -4.72 1.90 -1.83
CA GLU A 339 -5.98 2.65 -1.81
C GLU A 339 -6.79 2.40 -0.54
N HIS A 340 -6.89 1.14 -0.08
CA HIS A 340 -7.78 0.80 1.03
C HIS A 340 -7.05 0.83 2.37
N ARG A 341 -5.84 0.26 2.42
CA ARG A 341 -5.09 0.17 3.68
C ARG A 341 -4.37 1.46 4.04
N LEU A 342 -3.63 2.03 3.08
CA LEU A 342 -2.85 3.25 3.28
C LEU A 342 -3.64 4.52 2.95
N GLN A 343 -4.79 4.40 2.28
CA GLN A 343 -5.64 5.53 1.87
C GLN A 343 -4.87 6.56 1.03
N LEU A 344 -3.97 6.06 0.18
CA LEU A 344 -3.17 6.88 -0.72
C LEU A 344 -3.83 6.93 -2.09
N SER A 345 -3.90 8.13 -2.65
CA SER A 345 -4.27 8.31 -4.05
C SER A 345 -3.13 7.80 -4.94
N PRO A 346 -3.40 6.94 -5.95
CA PRO A 346 -2.38 6.48 -6.88
C PRO A 346 -1.61 7.62 -7.56
N ARG A 347 -2.30 8.75 -7.82
CA ARG A 347 -1.71 9.94 -8.45
C ARG A 347 -0.76 10.73 -7.53
N GLU A 348 -0.73 10.43 -6.24
CA GLU A 348 0.10 11.13 -5.24
C GLU A 348 1.20 10.23 -4.64
N LEU A 349 1.43 9.05 -5.22
CA LEU A 349 2.44 8.09 -4.78
C LEU A 349 3.86 8.67 -4.73
N TYR A 350 4.16 9.67 -5.57
CA TYR A 350 5.46 10.37 -5.59
C TYR A 350 5.75 11.13 -4.28
N ARG A 351 4.72 11.54 -3.53
CA ARG A 351 4.88 12.20 -2.22
C ARG A 351 5.17 11.20 -1.12
N ARG A 352 4.46 10.07 -1.14
CA ARG A 352 4.58 8.99 -0.16
C ARG A 352 4.32 7.66 -0.85
N ALA A 353 5.40 6.95 -1.19
CA ALA A 353 5.30 5.58 -1.67
C ALA A 353 5.20 4.61 -0.47
N PRO A 354 4.50 3.47 -0.62
CA PRO A 354 4.54 2.39 0.35
C PRO A 354 5.97 1.89 0.54
N ASN A 355 6.32 1.46 1.75
CA ASN A 355 7.61 0.82 2.04
C ASN A 355 7.43 -0.69 2.20
N ARG A 356 8.54 -1.43 2.33
CA ARG A 356 8.51 -2.89 2.50
C ARG A 356 7.74 -3.34 3.75
N ASP A 357 7.75 -2.55 4.81
CA ASP A 357 7.06 -2.85 6.06
C ASP A 357 5.54 -2.74 5.91
N ASP A 358 5.04 -1.84 5.06
CA ASP A 358 3.62 -1.72 4.72
C ASP A 358 3.11 -3.02 4.06
N PHE A 359 3.90 -3.62 3.16
CA PHE A 359 3.59 -4.94 2.60
C PHE A 359 3.60 -6.01 3.68
N ALA A 360 4.60 -5.99 4.58
CA ALA A 360 4.73 -7.00 5.62
C ALA A 360 3.60 -6.96 6.65
N ALA A 361 3.19 -5.77 7.07
CA ALA A 361 2.06 -5.57 7.98
C ALA A 361 0.76 -6.19 7.45
N CYS A 362 0.61 -6.26 6.12
CA CYS A 362 -0.56 -6.80 5.44
C CYS A 362 -0.45 -8.27 5.04
N GLY A 363 0.64 -8.96 5.41
CA GLY A 363 0.88 -10.35 5.02
C GLY A 363 1.31 -10.55 3.57
N LEU A 364 1.74 -9.48 2.90
CA LEU A 364 2.18 -9.51 1.50
C LEU A 364 3.69 -9.77 1.33
N SER A 365 4.43 -10.02 2.43
CA SER A 365 5.89 -10.22 2.39
C SER A 365 6.33 -11.31 1.42
N TYR A 366 5.64 -12.45 1.40
CA TYR A 366 6.00 -13.57 0.53
C TYR A 366 5.88 -13.18 -0.95
N MET A 367 4.73 -12.61 -1.33
CA MET A 367 4.47 -12.14 -2.68
C MET A 367 5.48 -11.06 -3.09
N PHE A 368 5.70 -10.06 -2.22
CA PHE A 368 6.64 -8.99 -2.48
C PHE A 368 8.07 -9.50 -2.71
N ASN A 369 8.58 -10.36 -1.82
CA ASN A 369 9.94 -10.88 -1.90
C ASN A 369 10.14 -11.84 -3.10
N ARG A 370 9.14 -12.65 -3.44
CA ARG A 370 9.24 -13.64 -4.51
C ARG A 370 9.17 -13.03 -5.91
N TYR A 371 8.32 -12.02 -6.12
CA TYR A 371 7.99 -11.52 -7.46
C TYR A 371 8.62 -10.17 -7.80
N TYR A 372 8.91 -9.31 -6.82
CA TYR A 372 9.37 -7.95 -7.12
C TYR A 372 10.68 -7.58 -6.43
N ASN A 373 10.78 -7.88 -5.12
CA ASN A 373 11.87 -7.43 -4.25
C ASN A 373 12.14 -5.91 -4.33
N SER A 374 11.19 -5.14 -4.84
CA SER A 374 11.28 -3.69 -5.09
C SER A 374 9.89 -3.11 -5.17
N VAL A 375 9.67 -2.02 -4.43
CA VAL A 375 8.38 -1.31 -4.41
C VAL A 375 8.03 -0.73 -5.77
N SER A 376 9.02 -0.17 -6.48
CA SER A 376 8.79 0.45 -7.79
C SER A 376 8.27 -0.56 -8.82
N TRP A 377 8.83 -1.78 -8.82
CA TRP A 377 8.36 -2.87 -9.69
C TRP A 377 6.96 -3.37 -9.31
N ALA A 378 6.67 -3.49 -8.01
CA ALA A 378 5.34 -3.84 -7.55
C ALA A 378 4.29 -2.80 -8.00
N LEU A 379 4.57 -1.51 -7.78
CA LEU A 379 3.68 -0.42 -8.21
C LEU A 379 3.54 -0.35 -9.74
N ALA A 380 4.57 -0.73 -10.49
CA ALA A 380 4.51 -0.77 -11.94
C ALA A 380 3.52 -1.79 -12.48
N GLU A 381 3.38 -2.95 -11.82
CA GLU A 381 2.39 -3.95 -12.19
C GLU A 381 0.95 -3.53 -11.82
N ALA A 382 0.79 -2.77 -10.73
CA ALA A 382 -0.52 -2.31 -10.26
C ALA A 382 -1.05 -1.07 -11.01
N TYR A 383 -0.16 -0.16 -11.38
CA TYR A 383 -0.46 1.13 -12.01
C TYR A 383 0.45 1.36 -13.24
N PRO A 384 0.22 0.62 -14.34
CA PRO A 384 1.01 0.75 -15.56
C PRO A 384 0.86 2.12 -16.24
N GLU A 385 -0.25 2.82 -16.00
CA GLU A 385 -0.55 4.16 -16.53
C GLU A 385 0.28 5.28 -15.90
N LEU A 386 0.90 5.04 -14.74
CA LEU A 386 1.71 6.03 -14.04
C LEU A 386 3.16 5.98 -14.50
N GLU A 387 3.76 7.15 -14.65
CA GLU A 387 5.17 7.26 -14.99
C GLU A 387 6.07 6.68 -13.89
N PRO A 388 7.28 6.20 -14.21
CA PRO A 388 8.17 5.59 -13.22
C PRO A 388 8.51 6.49 -12.02
N TRP A 389 8.63 7.81 -12.23
CA TRP A 389 8.85 8.78 -11.17
C TRP A 389 7.59 9.15 -10.38
N GLU A 390 6.39 8.88 -10.91
CA GLU A 390 5.12 9.04 -10.17
C GLU A 390 4.95 7.99 -9.08
N ARG A 391 5.56 6.81 -9.28
CA ARG A 391 5.45 5.66 -8.38
C ARG A 391 6.49 5.69 -7.25
N GLY A 392 7.44 6.62 -7.29
CA GLY A 392 8.46 6.79 -6.25
C GLY A 392 9.83 7.15 -6.80
N LYS A 393 10.87 6.86 -6.01
CA LYS A 393 12.26 7.17 -6.36
C LYS A 393 12.75 6.25 -7.48
N VAL A 394 13.33 6.85 -8.51
CA VAL A 394 14.00 6.13 -9.61
C VAL A 394 15.53 6.21 -9.46
N PRO A 395 16.28 5.19 -9.93
CA PRO A 395 17.74 5.23 -9.97
C PRO A 395 18.27 6.42 -10.78
N PHE A 396 19.51 6.84 -10.53
CA PHE A 396 20.12 7.94 -11.28
C PHE A 396 20.23 7.64 -12.77
N ASP A 397 20.62 6.42 -13.13
CA ASP A 397 20.83 5.99 -14.52
C ASP A 397 19.56 5.98 -15.37
N PHE A 398 18.38 6.05 -14.72
CA PHE A 398 17.10 6.20 -15.40
C PHE A 398 16.95 7.58 -16.07
N TRP A 399 17.66 8.60 -15.59
CA TRP A 399 17.56 9.97 -16.09
C TRP A 399 18.44 10.21 -17.31
N ASN A 400 17.86 10.04 -18.49
CA ASN A 400 18.41 10.49 -19.76
C ASN A 400 17.79 11.84 -20.18
N GLU A 401 18.17 12.37 -21.34
CA GLU A 401 17.64 13.67 -21.81
C GLU A 401 16.14 13.61 -22.06
N GLU A 402 15.64 12.50 -22.63
CA GLU A 402 14.23 12.31 -22.95
C GLU A 402 13.36 12.13 -21.69
N THR A 403 13.77 11.26 -20.76
CA THR A 403 13.04 11.01 -19.50
C THR A 403 13.09 12.23 -18.60
N GLY A 404 14.21 12.95 -18.56
CA GLY A 404 14.32 14.23 -17.87
C GLY A 404 13.36 15.28 -18.46
N ALA A 405 13.33 15.42 -19.79
CA ALA A 405 12.42 16.32 -20.50
C ALA A 405 10.94 15.97 -20.25
N ARG A 406 10.58 14.67 -20.29
CA ARG A 406 9.22 14.19 -19.98
C ARG A 406 8.82 14.48 -18.54
N ALA A 407 9.70 14.26 -17.58
CA ALA A 407 9.43 14.54 -16.17
C ALA A 407 9.22 16.04 -15.90
N VAL A 408 9.95 16.92 -16.59
CA VAL A 408 9.74 18.37 -16.50
C VAL A 408 8.40 18.79 -17.11
N ARG A 409 8.03 18.26 -18.29
CA ARG A 409 6.72 18.51 -18.90
C ARG A 409 5.58 18.07 -17.99
N TRP A 410 5.69 16.85 -17.45
CA TRP A 410 4.74 16.31 -16.49
C TRP A 410 4.61 17.18 -15.22
N LEU A 411 5.71 17.70 -14.67
CA LEU A 411 5.66 18.61 -13.51
C LEU A 411 4.87 19.88 -13.82
N VAL A 412 5.09 20.47 -15.00
CA VAL A 412 4.40 21.68 -15.45
C VAL A 412 2.90 21.42 -15.64
N GLU A 413 2.55 20.30 -16.27
CA GLU A 413 1.16 19.86 -16.43
C GLU A 413 0.46 19.65 -15.08
N LYS A 414 1.11 18.99 -14.11
CA LYS A 414 0.54 18.77 -12.77
C LYS A 414 0.37 20.05 -11.96
N LYS A 415 1.22 21.05 -12.17
CA LYS A 415 1.06 22.40 -11.58
C LYS A 415 0.01 23.24 -12.32
N GLY A 416 -0.41 22.83 -13.52
CA GLY A 416 -1.36 23.57 -14.35
C GLY A 416 -0.79 24.87 -14.90
N TRP A 417 0.53 24.96 -15.09
CA TRP A 417 1.17 26.16 -15.63
C TRP A 417 1.20 26.14 -17.14
N SER A 418 1.03 27.30 -17.78
CA SER A 418 1.30 27.46 -19.19
C SER A 418 2.81 27.55 -19.46
N VAL A 419 3.25 27.06 -20.61
CA VAL A 419 4.67 27.12 -21.02
C VAL A 419 5.17 28.57 -21.02
N HIS A 420 4.36 29.52 -21.48
CA HIS A 420 4.74 30.93 -21.53
C HIS A 420 4.90 31.60 -20.15
N GLU A 421 4.27 31.06 -19.11
CA GLU A 421 4.28 31.62 -17.76
C GLU A 421 5.50 31.15 -16.94
N LEU A 422 6.24 30.14 -17.43
CA LEU A 422 7.36 29.55 -16.71
C LEU A 422 8.45 30.58 -16.29
N PRO A 423 8.84 31.55 -17.14
CA PRO A 423 9.79 32.60 -16.74
C PRO A 423 9.26 33.48 -15.60
N GLU A 424 7.97 33.82 -15.62
CA GLU A 424 7.35 34.62 -14.56
C GLU A 424 7.27 33.85 -13.25
N LYS A 425 6.89 32.56 -13.30
CA LYS A 425 6.87 31.66 -12.15
C LYS A 425 8.26 31.42 -11.56
N ALA A 426 9.31 31.41 -12.39
CA ALA A 426 10.69 31.36 -11.91
C ALA A 426 11.08 32.67 -11.20
N ARG A 427 10.66 33.83 -11.71
CA ARG A 427 10.94 35.15 -11.10
C ARG A 427 10.15 35.38 -9.80
N SER A 428 8.90 34.95 -9.73
CA SER A 428 8.09 35.02 -8.51
C SER A 428 8.60 34.07 -7.41
N GLY A 429 9.45 33.11 -7.78
CA GLY A 429 10.00 32.11 -6.88
C GLY A 429 9.09 30.91 -6.65
N GLU A 430 7.97 30.78 -7.38
CA GLU A 430 7.09 29.61 -7.34
C GLU A 430 7.71 28.39 -8.04
N PHE A 431 8.49 28.62 -9.10
CA PHE A 431 9.23 27.59 -9.81
C PHE A 431 10.70 27.58 -9.37
N ASN A 432 11.01 26.71 -8.41
CA ASN A 432 12.32 26.62 -7.80
C ASN A 432 12.67 25.15 -7.46
N ARG A 433 13.82 24.93 -6.79
CA ARG A 433 14.25 23.58 -6.36
C ARG A 433 13.21 22.85 -5.50
N LYS A 434 12.52 23.54 -4.60
CA LYS A 434 11.47 22.96 -3.75
C LYS A 434 10.33 22.38 -4.59
N THR A 435 9.97 23.04 -5.69
CA THR A 435 8.97 22.54 -6.64
C THR A 435 9.37 21.17 -7.20
N PHE A 436 10.64 20.98 -7.57
CA PHE A 436 11.12 19.65 -8.01
C PHE A 436 11.10 18.63 -6.87
N SER A 437 11.50 19.03 -5.65
CA SER A 437 11.50 18.16 -4.49
C SER A 437 10.09 17.71 -4.07
N GLU A 438 9.10 18.60 -4.12
CA GLU A 438 7.68 18.30 -3.84
C GLU A 438 7.15 17.18 -4.74
N PHE A 439 7.66 17.08 -5.96
CA PHE A 439 7.25 16.11 -6.97
C PHE A 439 8.18 14.89 -7.07
N GLY A 440 9.10 14.72 -6.12
CA GLY A 440 10.04 13.59 -6.11
C GLY A 440 11.15 13.68 -7.17
N LEU A 441 11.29 14.82 -7.86
CA LEU A 441 12.25 15.07 -8.95
C LEU A 441 13.53 15.79 -8.48
N ALA A 442 13.82 15.79 -7.18
CA ALA A 442 15.01 16.43 -6.62
C ALA A 442 16.32 15.87 -7.21
N THR A 443 16.41 14.55 -7.35
CA THR A 443 17.62 13.88 -7.89
C THR A 443 17.85 14.25 -9.35
N LEU A 444 16.79 14.29 -10.16
CA LEU A 444 16.83 14.78 -11.54
C LEU A 444 17.36 16.22 -11.59
N PHE A 445 16.77 17.13 -10.80
CA PHE A 445 17.15 18.54 -10.81
C PHE A 445 18.61 18.77 -10.36
N GLU A 446 19.05 18.08 -9.30
CA GLU A 446 20.37 18.28 -8.73
C GLU A 446 21.49 17.63 -9.52
N LYS A 447 21.29 16.38 -9.94
CA LYS A 447 22.35 15.58 -10.57
C LYS A 447 22.36 15.76 -12.09
N LYS A 448 21.21 15.73 -12.75
CA LYS A 448 21.14 15.84 -14.22
C LYS A 448 21.18 17.30 -14.69
N PHE A 449 20.38 18.17 -14.07
CA PHE A 449 20.30 19.58 -14.47
C PHE A 449 21.26 20.50 -13.70
N SER A 450 22.12 19.96 -12.83
CA SER A 450 23.13 20.71 -12.07
C SER A 450 22.54 21.90 -11.29
N ARG A 451 21.32 21.76 -10.77
CA ARG A 451 20.56 22.82 -10.07
C ARG A 451 20.26 24.05 -10.92
N ASN A 452 20.20 23.89 -12.24
CA ASN A 452 19.93 24.96 -13.18
C ASN A 452 18.52 24.79 -13.79
N LEU A 453 17.63 25.75 -13.51
CA LEU A 453 16.25 25.75 -14.02
C LEU A 453 16.20 25.86 -15.54
N TYR A 454 17.06 26.69 -16.15
CA TYR A 454 17.12 26.83 -17.60
C TYR A 454 17.47 25.50 -18.26
N ARG A 455 18.43 24.72 -17.73
CA ARG A 455 18.77 23.40 -18.29
C ARG A 455 17.59 22.44 -18.27
N ALA A 456 16.81 22.45 -17.18
CA ALA A 456 15.62 21.62 -17.07
C ALA A 456 14.55 22.00 -18.11
N VAL A 457 14.26 23.29 -18.25
CA VAL A 457 13.24 23.78 -19.20
C VAL A 457 13.72 23.67 -20.65
N SER A 458 14.98 23.97 -20.93
CA SER A 458 15.58 23.83 -22.26
C SER A 458 15.63 22.37 -22.72
N ALA A 459 15.72 21.40 -21.80
CA ALA A 459 15.59 19.98 -22.15
C ALA A 459 14.14 19.63 -22.54
N ALA A 460 13.15 20.20 -21.85
CA ALA A 460 11.73 19.98 -22.13
C ALA A 460 11.22 20.68 -23.40
N TRP A 461 11.68 21.91 -23.64
CA TRP A 461 11.33 22.74 -24.79
C TRP A 461 12.59 23.39 -25.39
N PRO A 462 13.37 22.65 -26.20
CA PRO A 462 14.58 23.16 -26.81
C PRO A 462 14.33 24.39 -27.69
N GLY A 463 15.14 25.44 -27.52
CA GLY A 463 15.09 26.67 -28.33
C GLY A 463 13.92 27.62 -28.02
N TYR A 464 13.01 27.25 -27.12
CA TYR A 464 11.84 28.06 -26.80
C TYR A 464 12.16 29.23 -25.87
N PHE A 465 13.11 29.02 -24.95
CA PHE A 465 13.48 29.99 -23.94
C PHE A 465 14.94 30.37 -24.04
N GLN A 466 15.27 31.55 -23.52
CA GLN A 466 16.63 32.04 -23.42
C GLN A 466 17.21 31.83 -22.01
N PRO A 467 18.55 31.63 -21.88
CA PRO A 467 19.20 31.33 -20.60
C PRO A 467 18.93 32.35 -19.49
N TRP A 468 18.80 33.62 -19.87
CA TRP A 468 18.60 34.74 -18.96
C TRP A 468 17.15 34.91 -18.46
N GLU A 469 16.20 34.15 -19.00
CA GLU A 469 14.80 34.22 -18.56
C GLU A 469 14.57 33.51 -17.21
N PHE A 470 15.45 32.58 -16.83
CA PHE A 470 15.33 31.72 -15.64
C PHE A 470 16.35 32.03 -14.53
N GLY A 471 16.96 33.23 -14.53
CA GLY A 471 17.77 33.74 -13.42
C GLY A 471 19.14 34.28 -13.83
N ARG A 472 20.10 34.22 -12.88
CA ARG A 472 21.46 34.75 -13.09
C ARG A 472 22.30 33.77 -13.90
N VAL A 473 22.62 34.17 -15.14
CA VAL A 473 23.57 33.46 -15.99
C VAL A 473 25.01 33.75 -15.54
N SER A 474 25.92 32.78 -15.66
CA SER A 474 27.32 32.93 -15.23
C SER A 474 28.02 34.08 -15.95
N SER A 475 29.04 34.68 -15.32
CA SER A 475 29.83 35.75 -15.94
C SER A 475 30.59 35.27 -17.18
N GLU A 476 30.96 33.99 -17.24
CA GLU A 476 31.64 33.36 -18.38
C GLU A 476 30.77 33.36 -19.65
N TYR A 477 29.46 33.11 -19.51
CA TYR A 477 28.53 33.13 -20.64
C TYR A 477 28.48 34.50 -21.34
N TRP A 478 28.64 35.59 -20.58
CA TRP A 478 28.65 36.96 -21.09
C TRP A 478 29.98 37.41 -21.68
N GLN A 479 31.03 36.58 -21.65
CA GLN A 479 32.31 36.91 -22.30
C GLN A 479 32.20 36.81 -23.82
N ASP A 480 31.33 35.95 -24.32
CA ASP A 480 31.02 35.82 -25.74
C ASP A 480 30.17 37.00 -26.23
N ALA A 481 30.71 37.75 -27.21
CA ALA A 481 30.04 38.89 -27.82
C ALA A 481 28.72 38.50 -28.51
N GLN A 482 28.62 37.25 -29.00
CA GLN A 482 27.41 36.75 -29.66
C GLN A 482 26.24 36.64 -28.66
N ASN A 483 26.49 36.10 -27.47
CA ASN A 483 25.47 35.98 -26.41
C ASN A 483 24.98 37.35 -25.93
N VAL A 484 25.90 38.33 -25.83
CA VAL A 484 25.57 39.72 -25.48
C VAL A 484 24.68 40.34 -26.57
N TYR A 485 25.01 40.11 -27.84
CA TYR A 485 24.22 40.61 -28.96
C TYR A 485 22.81 39.99 -29.02
N GLU A 486 22.70 38.67 -28.83
CA GLU A 486 21.43 37.95 -28.82
C GLU A 486 20.51 38.38 -27.66
N ALA A 487 21.06 38.52 -26.45
CA ALA A 487 20.32 39.06 -25.32
C ALA A 487 19.80 40.47 -25.59
N SER A 488 20.57 41.26 -26.31
CA SER A 488 20.22 42.66 -26.59
C SER A 488 19.18 42.79 -27.70
N ARG A 489 19.25 41.94 -28.73
CA ARG A 489 18.15 41.76 -29.71
C ARG A 489 16.89 41.27 -29.03
N TRP A 490 16.99 40.32 -28.11
CA TRP A 490 15.85 39.82 -27.36
C TRP A 490 15.17 40.94 -26.56
N ILE A 491 15.92 41.77 -25.82
CA ILE A 491 15.34 42.90 -25.08
C ILE A 491 14.69 43.91 -26.04
N ALA A 492 15.31 44.21 -27.18
CA ALA A 492 14.73 45.10 -28.19
C ALA A 492 13.37 44.57 -28.69
N ARG A 493 13.25 43.26 -28.94
CA ARG A 493 12.00 42.61 -29.34
C ARG A 493 10.93 42.68 -28.25
N GLN A 494 11.30 42.48 -26.98
CA GLN A 494 10.35 42.57 -25.85
C GLN A 494 9.79 43.98 -25.68
N GLU A 495 10.55 45.01 -26.04
CA GLU A 495 10.11 46.41 -26.03
C GLU A 495 9.41 46.82 -27.34
N GLY A 496 9.16 45.87 -28.25
CA GLY A 496 8.43 46.09 -29.52
C GLY A 496 9.23 46.81 -30.60
N LEU A 497 10.57 46.83 -30.51
CA LEU A 497 11.44 47.50 -31.48
C LEU A 497 11.87 46.52 -32.57
N ALA A 498 11.66 46.89 -33.84
CA ALA A 498 12.25 46.19 -34.97
C ALA A 498 13.77 46.45 -35.04
N GLU A 499 14.54 45.54 -35.65
CA GLU A 499 16.01 45.62 -35.66
C GLU A 499 16.56 46.89 -36.31
N THR A 500 15.84 47.44 -37.29
CA THR A 500 16.13 48.72 -37.96
C THR A 500 15.82 49.95 -37.10
N GLU A 501 14.99 49.81 -36.07
CA GLU A 501 14.54 50.92 -35.21
C GLU A 501 15.37 51.06 -33.93
N VAL A 502 16.28 50.11 -33.67
CA VAL A 502 17.10 50.08 -32.46
C VAL A 502 17.99 51.32 -32.36
N VAL A 503 18.63 51.73 -33.46
CA VAL A 503 19.53 52.89 -33.50
C VAL A 503 18.77 54.22 -33.31
N PRO A 504 17.64 54.48 -34.01
CA PRO A 504 16.75 55.60 -33.69
C PRO A 504 16.23 55.60 -32.25
N ALA A 505 15.85 54.43 -31.71
CA ALA A 505 15.32 54.31 -30.36
C ALA A 505 16.34 54.67 -29.27
N ILE A 506 17.63 54.38 -29.49
CA ILE A 506 18.71 54.81 -28.58
C ILE A 506 18.92 56.32 -28.68
N ARG A 507 18.97 56.88 -29.91
CA ARG A 507 19.11 58.33 -30.14
C ARG A 507 17.97 59.14 -29.52
N GLN A 508 16.73 58.62 -29.59
CA GLN A 508 15.53 59.23 -29.05
C GLN A 508 15.34 58.96 -27.54
N LYS A 509 16.29 58.30 -26.87
CA LYS A 509 16.20 57.91 -25.45
C LYS A 509 14.98 57.02 -25.11
N ARG A 510 14.42 56.30 -26.08
CA ARG A 510 13.37 55.29 -25.85
C ARG A 510 13.95 54.01 -25.26
N LEU A 511 15.12 53.58 -25.77
CA LEU A 511 15.89 52.48 -25.18
C LEU A 511 16.98 53.03 -24.26
N THR A 512 16.79 52.89 -22.94
CA THR A 512 17.74 53.40 -21.93
C THR A 512 18.24 52.28 -21.03
N TRP A 513 19.31 52.54 -20.27
CA TRP A 513 19.81 51.60 -19.26
C TRP A 513 18.76 51.22 -18.22
N LYS A 514 17.77 52.09 -17.93
CA LYS A 514 16.65 51.76 -17.04
C LYS A 514 15.75 50.67 -17.62
N VAL A 515 15.54 50.68 -18.93
CA VAL A 515 14.79 49.64 -19.66
C VAL A 515 15.57 48.32 -19.65
N LEU A 516 16.89 48.35 -19.85
CA LEU A 516 17.70 47.14 -19.72
C LEU A 516 17.75 46.61 -18.27
N GLN A 517 17.65 47.48 -17.26
CA GLN A 517 17.60 47.11 -15.84
C GLN A 517 16.25 46.51 -15.42
N LYS A 518 15.15 46.80 -16.14
CA LYS A 518 13.87 46.10 -15.98
C LYS A 518 14.04 44.59 -16.16
N TYR A 519 14.94 44.19 -17.05
CA TYR A 519 15.35 42.81 -17.24
C TYR A 519 16.53 42.50 -16.31
N SER A 520 16.56 41.31 -15.71
CA SER A 520 17.57 40.89 -14.71
C SER A 520 19.01 40.76 -15.25
N ILE A 521 19.29 41.30 -16.44
CA ILE A 521 20.49 41.15 -17.27
C ILE A 521 21.21 42.49 -17.46
N GLY A 522 20.51 43.62 -17.25
CA GLY A 522 21.05 44.95 -17.53
C GLY A 522 22.36 45.29 -16.81
N SER A 523 22.59 44.73 -15.62
CA SER A 523 23.84 44.92 -14.87
C SER A 523 25.01 44.11 -15.45
N ALA A 524 24.78 42.92 -15.99
CA ALA A 524 25.79 42.10 -16.67
C ALA A 524 26.22 42.76 -17.99
N LEU A 525 25.25 43.20 -18.80
CA LEU A 525 25.48 43.93 -20.05
C LEU A 525 26.24 45.25 -19.80
N ARG A 526 25.93 45.96 -18.71
CA ARG A 526 26.61 47.22 -18.33
C ARG A 526 28.09 47.02 -18.03
N ARG A 527 28.46 45.90 -17.40
CA ARG A 527 29.85 45.57 -17.07
C ARG A 527 30.67 45.28 -18.33
N TRP A 528 30.10 44.54 -19.28
CA TRP A 528 30.77 44.19 -20.54
C TRP A 528 30.97 45.44 -21.43
N CYS A 529 29.95 46.29 -21.55
CA CYS A 529 29.98 47.47 -22.43
C CYS A 529 30.53 48.78 -21.81
N ARG A 530 31.12 48.73 -20.60
CA ARG A 530 31.64 49.92 -19.88
C ARG A 530 30.63 51.09 -19.86
N GLY A 531 29.33 50.78 -19.82
CA GLY A 531 28.23 51.76 -19.80
C GLY A 531 27.79 52.38 -21.14
N LYS A 532 28.36 52.01 -22.29
CA LYS A 532 27.94 52.54 -23.61
C LYS A 532 26.95 51.61 -24.33
N LEU A 533 25.70 52.06 -24.54
CA LEU A 533 24.66 51.29 -25.24
C LEU A 533 25.02 51.02 -26.72
N GLU A 534 25.78 51.92 -27.33
CA GLU A 534 26.23 51.84 -28.73
C GLU A 534 27.14 50.62 -28.98
N GLN A 535 27.86 50.15 -27.95
CA GLN A 535 28.75 48.99 -28.07
C GLN A 535 27.99 47.66 -28.08
N ILE A 536 26.81 47.62 -27.47
CA ILE A 536 25.95 46.43 -27.42
C ILE A 536 25.35 46.15 -28.81
N PHE A 537 24.90 47.21 -29.49
CA PHE A 537 24.27 47.12 -30.80
C PHE A 537 25.25 47.44 -31.93
N ALA A 538 26.56 47.31 -31.68
CA ALA A 538 27.61 47.66 -32.62
C ALA A 538 27.41 47.08 -34.05
N PRO A 539 26.93 45.84 -34.25
CA PRO A 539 26.62 45.34 -35.59
C PRO A 539 25.53 46.14 -36.32
N ALA A 540 24.47 46.53 -35.62
CA ALA A 540 23.38 47.35 -36.16
C ALA A 540 23.85 48.80 -36.41
N TYR A 541 24.64 49.35 -35.48
CA TYR A 541 25.28 50.66 -35.63
C TYR A 541 26.29 50.71 -36.77
N LEU A 542 27.03 49.63 -37.05
CA LEU A 542 27.99 49.57 -38.14
C LEU A 542 27.30 49.54 -39.51
N GLN A 543 26.13 48.89 -39.63
CA GLN A 543 25.31 48.94 -40.84
C GLN A 543 24.75 50.35 -41.06
N ASP A 544 24.19 50.97 -40.02
CA ASP A 544 23.72 52.37 -40.09
C ASP A 544 24.86 53.36 -40.30
N TYR A 545 26.05 53.13 -39.76
CA TYR A 545 27.23 53.97 -39.94
C TYR A 545 27.84 53.82 -41.33
N ALA A 546 27.81 52.62 -41.92
CA ALA A 546 28.18 52.40 -43.31
C ALA A 546 27.21 53.12 -44.25
N HIS A 547 25.90 53.00 -44.01
CA HIS A 547 24.87 53.74 -44.74
C HIS A 547 25.05 55.25 -44.57
N PHE A 548 25.27 55.73 -43.35
CA PHE A 548 25.55 57.14 -43.06
C PHE A 548 26.83 57.64 -43.73
N LEU A 549 27.90 56.86 -43.78
CA LEU A 549 29.14 57.21 -44.47
C LEU A 549 28.95 57.24 -46.00
N GLU A 550 28.17 56.33 -46.57
CA GLU A 550 27.78 56.37 -47.98
C GLU A 550 26.93 57.60 -48.27
N GLU A 551 25.96 57.90 -47.43
CA GLU A 551 25.10 59.07 -47.52
C GLU A 551 25.92 60.36 -47.37
N HIS A 552 26.89 60.41 -46.44
CA HIS A 552 27.79 61.55 -46.28
C HIS A 552 28.84 61.65 -47.40
N ARG A 553 29.25 60.54 -48.00
CA ARG A 553 30.07 60.51 -49.23
C ARG A 553 29.27 61.00 -50.43
N LEU A 554 27.98 60.64 -50.52
CA LEU A 554 27.05 61.14 -51.53
C LEU A 554 26.76 62.62 -51.32
N LEU A 555 26.51 63.08 -50.09
CA LEU A 555 26.34 64.49 -49.75
C LEU A 555 27.63 65.29 -49.92
N ARG A 556 28.81 64.72 -49.65
CA ARG A 556 30.09 65.34 -50.01
C ARG A 556 30.31 65.35 -51.51
N ARG A 557 29.89 64.33 -52.26
CA ARG A 557 29.88 64.35 -53.73
C ARG A 557 28.92 65.41 -54.25
N ILE A 558 27.72 65.54 -53.70
CA ILE A 558 26.72 66.56 -54.06
C ILE A 558 27.19 67.95 -53.65
N SER A 559 27.87 68.10 -52.50
CA SER A 559 28.46 69.35 -52.03
C SER A 559 29.70 69.74 -52.83
N ASN A 560 30.54 68.78 -53.20
CA ASN A 560 31.67 68.98 -54.11
C ASN A 560 31.18 69.27 -55.53
N LEU A 561 30.07 68.66 -55.98
CA LEU A 561 29.38 68.99 -57.22
C LEU A 561 28.78 70.41 -57.14
N LYS A 562 28.17 70.80 -56.01
CA LYS A 562 27.67 72.16 -55.75
C LYS A 562 28.80 73.19 -55.70
N LYS A 563 29.97 72.85 -55.12
CA LYS A 563 31.17 73.70 -55.08
C LYS A 563 31.88 73.76 -56.43
N SER A 564 31.88 72.67 -57.22
CA SER A 564 32.33 72.70 -58.62
C SER A 564 31.34 73.45 -59.53
N LEU A 565 30.09 73.60 -59.11
CA LEU A 565 29.05 74.37 -59.81
C LEU A 565 29.02 75.86 -59.41
N SER A 566 29.77 76.27 -58.38
CA SER A 566 29.95 77.69 -58.03
C SER A 566 31.32 78.20 -58.51
N LEU A 567 31.42 78.44 -59.82
CA LEU A 567 32.30 79.40 -60.53
C LEU A 567 32.51 79.03 -62.02
N GLY A 568 31.89 77.97 -62.54
CA GLY A 568 31.87 77.64 -63.99
C GLY A 568 30.50 77.75 -64.70
N SER A 569 29.40 77.89 -63.94
CA SER A 569 28.04 77.58 -64.44
C SER A 569 27.32 78.68 -65.25
N LEU A 570 27.92 79.84 -65.50
CA LEU A 570 27.31 80.84 -66.39
C LEU A 570 27.81 80.73 -67.84
N ILE A 571 29.07 80.27 -68.01
CA ILE A 571 29.66 80.01 -69.34
C ILE A 571 29.28 78.60 -69.82
N ASP A 572 29.26 77.62 -68.91
CA ASP A 572 28.83 76.25 -69.26
C ASP A 572 27.33 76.14 -69.57
N PHE A 573 26.48 77.01 -69.01
CA PHE A 573 25.06 77.08 -69.36
C PHE A 573 24.82 77.63 -70.77
N ILE A 574 25.69 78.56 -71.22
CA ILE A 574 25.66 79.12 -72.58
C ILE A 574 26.24 78.10 -73.60
N LEU A 575 27.24 77.31 -73.22
CA LEU A 575 27.84 76.29 -74.08
C LEU A 575 27.02 74.98 -74.16
N TYR A 576 26.22 74.65 -73.14
CA TYR A 576 25.27 73.52 -73.18
C TYR A 576 24.17 73.68 -74.24
N GLY A 577 23.85 74.92 -74.65
CA GLY A 577 22.92 75.20 -75.73
C GLY A 577 23.45 74.82 -77.12
N PHE A 578 24.78 74.80 -77.31
CA PHE A 578 25.39 74.58 -78.64
C PHE A 578 25.77 73.12 -78.95
N PHE A 579 26.09 72.29 -77.95
CA PHE A 579 26.57 70.90 -78.15
C PHE A 579 25.61 69.80 -77.68
N TYR A 580 24.31 70.08 -77.68
CA TYR A 580 23.24 69.13 -77.34
C TYR A 580 23.19 67.90 -78.28
N HIS A 581 23.67 68.04 -79.52
CA HIS A 581 23.62 66.96 -80.51
C HIS A 581 24.71 65.90 -80.29
N ASP A 582 25.92 66.29 -79.89
CA ASP A 582 27.07 65.38 -79.79
C ASP A 582 27.03 64.51 -78.53
N THR A 583 26.51 65.06 -77.43
CA THR A 583 26.28 64.32 -76.17
C THR A 583 25.22 63.21 -76.32
N ARG A 584 24.24 63.41 -77.21
CA ARG A 584 23.22 62.39 -77.55
C ARG A 584 23.77 61.24 -78.40
N MET A 585 24.81 61.49 -79.21
CA MET A 585 25.44 60.46 -80.05
C MET A 585 26.37 59.55 -79.25
N ALA A 586 27.15 60.10 -78.31
CA ALA A 586 27.99 59.32 -77.41
C ALA A 586 27.17 58.41 -76.47
N ALA A 587 26.01 58.88 -75.98
CA ALA A 587 25.09 58.07 -75.16
C ALA A 587 24.52 56.86 -75.92
N ARG A 588 24.27 56.98 -77.24
CA ARG A 588 23.80 55.88 -78.09
C ARG A 588 24.88 54.82 -78.32
N GLU A 589 26.15 55.20 -78.46
CA GLU A 589 27.26 54.26 -78.61
C GLU A 589 27.52 53.44 -77.33
N HIS A 590 27.38 54.05 -76.15
CA HIS A 590 27.49 53.37 -74.87
C HIS A 590 26.36 52.35 -74.62
N GLN A 591 25.12 52.70 -75.00
CA GLN A 591 23.98 51.78 -74.91
C GLN A 591 24.17 50.54 -75.81
N GLN A 592 24.64 50.74 -77.05
CA GLN A 592 24.92 49.64 -77.99
C GLN A 592 26.11 48.75 -77.56
N ARG A 593 27.02 49.27 -76.73
CA ARG A 593 28.13 48.51 -76.14
C ARG A 593 27.63 47.62 -75.00
N TYR A 594 26.71 48.14 -74.19
CA TYR A 594 26.02 47.37 -73.14
C TYR A 594 25.19 46.22 -73.71
N ASP A 595 24.43 46.45 -74.78
CA ASP A 595 23.61 45.40 -75.43
C ASP A 595 24.44 44.30 -76.10
N ARG A 596 25.70 44.59 -76.48
CA ARG A 596 26.65 43.59 -77.00
C ARG A 596 27.25 42.74 -75.88
N ILE A 597 27.49 43.33 -74.72
CA ILE A 597 27.99 42.64 -73.52
C ILE A 597 26.89 41.75 -72.93
N ALA A 598 25.65 42.25 -72.83
CA ALA A 598 24.50 41.47 -72.36
C ALA A 598 24.19 40.25 -73.26
N ARG A 599 24.37 40.37 -74.59
CA ARG A 599 24.25 39.25 -75.54
C ARG A 599 25.37 38.21 -75.40
N ARG A 600 26.60 38.61 -75.05
CA ARG A 600 27.70 37.67 -74.75
C ARG A 600 27.49 36.93 -73.44
N ILE A 601 26.95 37.59 -72.42
CA ILE A 601 26.62 36.98 -71.13
C ILE A 601 25.46 35.97 -71.29
N ARG A 602 24.42 36.29 -72.08
CA ARG A 602 23.34 35.33 -72.39
C ARG A 602 23.81 34.11 -73.19
N ARG A 603 24.80 34.26 -74.08
CA ARG A 603 25.38 33.11 -74.83
C ARG A 603 26.20 32.19 -73.90
N ARG A 604 26.99 32.76 -72.99
CA ARG A 604 27.76 31.97 -71.99
C ARG A 604 26.85 31.23 -71.00
N LEU A 605 25.75 31.84 -70.58
CA LEU A 605 24.78 31.20 -69.67
C LEU A 605 23.95 30.08 -70.34
N VAL A 606 23.90 30.03 -71.68
CA VAL A 606 23.24 28.96 -72.45
C VAL A 606 24.21 27.83 -72.84
N GLU A 607 25.52 28.09 -72.86
CA GLU A 607 26.57 27.10 -73.16
C GLU A 607 27.15 26.41 -71.90
N GLU A 608 26.83 26.86 -70.69
CA GLU A 608 27.26 26.27 -69.40
C GLU A 608 26.10 25.62 -68.59
N SER A 609 25.03 25.19 -69.26
CA SER A 609 24.02 24.28 -68.67
C SER A 609 24.22 22.86 -69.22
N PRO A 610 24.72 21.89 -68.43
CA PRO A 610 24.43 20.48 -68.66
C PRO A 610 22.97 20.13 -68.35
#